data_AF-A0A948MJS2-F1
#
_entry.id   AF-A0A948MJS2-F1
#
_cell.length_a   1.000
_cell.length_b   1.000
_cell.length_c   1.000
_cell.angle_alpha   90.00
_cell.angle_beta   90.00
_cell.angle_gamma   90.00
#
_symmetry.space_group_name_H-M   'P 1'
#
loop_
_entity.id
_entity.type
_entity.pdbx_description
1 polymer ?
#
loop_
_entity_poly.entity_id
_entity_poly.type
_entity_poly.pdbx_seq_one_letter_code
_entity_poly.pdbx_strand_id
1 'polypeptide(L)'
;MTAFDKHQVAVFRFVRCEFAAGTGVAQLVYAFDDGPELIETVTIPGAPFVLEDDRAEAVQRALRLLHLMAGVSYYKAGVPEQVRIDSYTIDAATAALVETVYLNGLGEFAYRNGLNLRGRFRLPVEGEAFAAPALGLREHALVAIGGGKDSLVSIEALRSLGIAETVTWIGGSQLIRACAERTGLPILNIGRTLAPELFELNRQGAWNGHIPVTAVNSAILVLAALLQGVDQVVFSNERSASYGSQIPGTGEVNHQWSKGWAFEQAFGEHLERHVAADLHYYSLLRPLSELAVARQFAKSDVYDAHFSSCNRNFHILGERPVNRWCGVCPKCHFVFLALAPFMPKMRLVGIFGRNLLDDIEQAPGFDALLEFQDHKPFECVGEGRESRAAMATLAARPEWNEDALVKRFVHEIRPQLDATELQIEPLLALEGEHRIPPAIWERLRANFAA
;
A
#
# COMPACT_ATOMS: atom_id res chain seq x y z
N MET A 1 13.72 19.81 30.23
CA MET A 1 12.55 19.41 29.43
C MET A 1 11.80 18.38 30.24
N THR A 2 10.50 18.61 30.49
CA THR A 2 9.62 17.59 31.07
C THR A 2 9.56 16.39 30.13
N ALA A 3 9.42 15.18 30.67
CA ALA A 3 9.24 13.98 29.86
C ALA A 3 7.97 14.10 29.01
N PHE A 4 7.97 13.56 27.79
CA PHE A 4 6.79 13.55 26.93
C PHE A 4 5.66 12.77 27.62
N ASP A 5 4.52 13.42 27.82
CA ASP A 5 3.29 12.78 28.27
C ASP A 5 2.24 12.92 27.18
N LYS A 6 1.94 11.80 26.51
CA LYS A 6 0.94 11.72 25.44
C LYS A 6 -0.46 12.18 25.87
N HIS A 7 -0.76 12.21 27.16
CA HIS A 7 -2.06 12.66 27.68
C HIS A 7 -2.11 14.17 27.94
N GLN A 8 -0.96 14.87 27.92
CA GLN A 8 -0.87 16.31 28.16
C GLN A 8 -0.64 17.13 26.88
N VAL A 9 -0.42 16.47 25.74
CA VAL A 9 -0.28 17.15 24.45
C VAL A 9 -1.57 17.86 24.08
N ALA A 10 -1.52 19.18 23.90
CA ALA A 10 -2.71 19.98 23.61
C ALA A 10 -2.91 20.21 22.10
N VAL A 11 -1.83 20.45 21.35
CA VAL A 11 -1.88 20.76 19.92
C VAL A 11 -0.82 20.00 19.11
N PHE A 12 -1.22 19.50 17.94
CA PHE A 12 -0.31 19.04 16.90
C PHE A 12 -0.19 20.11 15.81
N ARG A 13 1.05 20.43 15.41
CA ARG A 13 1.32 21.53 14.49
C ARG A 13 2.01 21.02 13.24
N PHE A 14 1.45 21.38 12.09
CA PHE A 14 2.14 21.38 10.80
C PHE A 14 2.90 22.70 10.69
N VAL A 15 4.18 22.69 11.05
CA VAL A 15 4.98 23.92 11.18
C VAL A 15 5.32 24.47 9.80
N ARG A 16 6.06 23.71 8.98
CA ARG A 16 6.45 24.13 7.62
C ARG A 16 6.83 22.97 6.73
N CYS A 17 6.75 23.20 5.42
CA CYS A 17 7.32 22.32 4.42
C CYS A 17 8.08 23.13 3.36
N GLU A 18 9.26 22.66 2.98
CA GLU A 18 10.16 23.33 2.04
C GLU A 18 10.74 22.31 1.05
N PHE A 19 10.94 22.71 -0.21
CA PHE A 19 11.59 21.88 -1.21
C PHE A 19 12.78 22.61 -1.82
N ALA A 20 13.97 22.03 -1.65
CA ALA A 20 15.21 22.54 -2.21
C ALA A 20 15.44 21.94 -3.60
N ALA A 21 14.96 22.62 -4.66
CA ALA A 21 15.06 22.15 -6.04
C ALA A 21 16.50 21.85 -6.51
N GLY A 22 17.49 22.54 -5.94
CA GLY A 22 18.92 22.31 -6.23
C GLY A 22 19.48 20.99 -5.69
N THR A 23 18.85 20.41 -4.66
CA THR A 23 19.29 19.15 -4.03
C THR A 23 18.25 18.03 -4.11
N GLY A 24 16.99 18.36 -4.43
CA GLY A 24 15.88 17.40 -4.47
C GLY A 24 15.36 17.01 -3.09
N VAL A 25 15.66 17.78 -2.05
CA VAL A 25 15.26 17.47 -0.67
C VAL A 25 14.01 18.25 -0.31
N ALA A 26 12.95 17.53 0.06
CA ALA A 26 11.80 18.06 0.77
C ALA A 26 12.00 17.90 2.29
N GLN A 27 11.78 18.98 3.04
CA GLN A 27 11.73 18.96 4.51
C GLN A 27 10.29 19.17 4.96
N LEU A 28 9.81 18.33 5.86
CA LEU A 28 8.45 18.37 6.41
C LEU A 28 8.58 18.48 7.93
N VAL A 29 8.07 19.56 8.52
CA VAL A 29 8.38 19.95 9.90
C VAL A 29 7.11 19.99 10.74
N TYR A 30 7.12 19.23 11.83
CA TYR A 30 6.00 19.12 12.77
C TYR A 30 6.43 19.49 14.19
N ALA A 31 5.47 19.78 15.06
CA ALA A 31 5.73 19.94 16.49
C ALA A 31 4.51 19.56 17.33
N PHE A 32 4.74 19.26 18.60
CA PHE A 32 3.72 19.20 19.63
C PHE A 32 3.84 20.43 20.52
N ASP A 33 2.76 21.17 20.71
CA ASP A 33 2.73 22.39 21.51
C ASP A 33 3.87 23.35 21.11
N ASP A 34 4.66 23.82 22.08
CA ASP A 34 5.91 24.59 21.90
C ASP A 34 7.17 23.71 22.07
N GLY A 35 7.00 22.40 21.86
CA GLY A 35 8.07 21.40 21.94
C GLY A 35 9.05 21.45 20.76
N PRO A 36 10.04 20.53 20.75
CA PRO A 36 11.04 20.47 19.69
C PRO A 36 10.42 20.14 18.33
N GLU A 37 11.05 20.64 17.27
CA GLU A 37 10.66 20.33 15.90
C GLU A 37 11.00 18.87 15.55
N LEU A 38 10.09 18.21 14.86
CA LEU A 38 10.20 16.89 14.28
C LEU A 38 10.38 17.08 12.76
N ILE A 39 11.58 16.83 12.24
CA ILE A 39 11.91 17.08 10.83
C ILE A 39 12.00 15.76 10.07
N GLU A 40 11.05 15.52 9.18
CA GLU A 40 11.11 14.46 8.18
C GLU A 40 11.77 14.97 6.90
N THR A 41 12.59 14.14 6.26
CA THR A 41 13.13 14.45 4.93
C THR A 41 12.74 13.41 3.89
N VAL A 42 12.42 13.89 2.69
CA VAL A 42 12.21 13.07 1.49
C VAL A 42 13.18 13.54 0.42
N THR A 43 14.01 12.64 -0.10
CA THR A 43 15.05 12.96 -1.10
C THR A 43 14.69 12.33 -2.43
N ILE A 44 14.41 13.16 -3.43
CA ILE A 44 14.05 12.74 -4.78
C ILE A 44 15.27 12.92 -5.70
N PRO A 45 15.86 11.83 -6.22
CA PRO A 45 16.99 11.92 -7.15
C PRO A 45 16.61 12.63 -8.46
N GLY A 46 17.59 13.31 -9.08
CA GLY A 46 17.41 14.02 -10.35
C GLY A 46 17.62 15.53 -10.27
N ALA A 47 17.97 16.06 -9.10
CA ALA A 47 18.32 17.46 -8.93
C ALA A 47 19.60 17.85 -9.72
N PRO A 48 19.74 19.12 -10.14
CA PRO A 48 18.82 20.23 -9.89
C PRO A 48 17.54 20.15 -10.76
N PHE A 49 16.39 20.42 -10.13
CA PHE A 49 15.11 20.52 -10.83
C PHE A 49 14.86 21.96 -11.28
N VAL A 50 14.55 22.15 -12.56
CA VAL A 50 14.09 23.43 -13.11
C VAL A 50 12.57 23.43 -13.07
N LEU A 51 11.96 24.36 -12.33
CA LEU A 51 10.51 24.47 -12.19
C LEU A 51 10.10 25.85 -12.69
N GLU A 52 9.25 25.89 -13.70
CA GLU A 52 8.73 27.12 -14.30
C GLU A 52 7.21 27.17 -14.14
N ASP A 53 6.68 28.37 -13.94
CA ASP A 53 5.26 28.71 -13.98
C ASP A 53 4.35 27.74 -13.20
N ASP A 54 3.30 27.23 -13.84
CA ASP A 54 2.26 26.38 -13.24
C ASP A 54 2.83 25.09 -12.62
N ARG A 55 3.95 24.56 -13.14
CA ARG A 55 4.58 23.36 -12.58
C ARG A 55 5.19 23.63 -11.22
N ALA A 56 5.77 24.81 -11.01
CA ALA A 56 6.29 25.19 -9.70
C ALA A 56 5.18 25.28 -8.65
N GLU A 57 4.01 25.83 -9.02
CA GLU A 57 2.87 25.88 -8.13
C GLU A 57 2.28 24.50 -7.84
N ALA A 58 2.16 23.63 -8.85
CA ALA A 58 1.70 22.25 -8.67
C ALA A 58 2.63 21.45 -7.74
N VAL A 59 3.95 21.61 -7.86
CA VAL A 59 4.93 21.04 -6.93
C VAL A 59 4.71 21.56 -5.51
N GLN A 60 4.45 22.85 -5.34
CA GLN A 60 4.17 23.42 -4.01
C GLN A 60 2.87 22.86 -3.40
N ARG A 61 1.82 22.66 -4.20
CA ARG A 61 0.56 22.04 -3.74
C ARG A 61 0.77 20.57 -3.36
N ALA A 62 1.50 19.82 -4.18
CA ALA A 62 1.88 18.43 -3.87
C ALA A 62 2.76 18.32 -2.62
N LEU A 63 3.68 19.27 -2.39
CA LEU A 63 4.52 19.33 -1.18
C LEU A 63 3.67 19.57 0.07
N ARG A 64 2.71 20.50 0.03
CA ARG A 64 1.76 20.74 1.13
C ARG A 64 0.90 19.51 1.40
N LEU A 65 0.41 18.84 0.35
CA LEU A 65 -0.33 17.59 0.50
C LEU A 65 0.53 16.49 1.12
N LEU A 66 1.79 16.35 0.70
CA LEU A 66 2.75 15.43 1.31
C LEU A 66 3.00 15.74 2.78
N HIS A 67 3.18 17.02 3.15
CA HIS A 67 3.33 17.44 4.54
C HIS A 67 2.13 17.01 5.39
N LEU A 68 0.91 17.21 4.88
CA LEU A 68 -0.31 16.78 5.57
C LEU A 68 -0.42 15.26 5.68
N MET A 69 -0.13 14.52 4.61
CA MET A 69 -0.23 13.05 4.61
C MET A 69 0.84 12.39 5.48
N ALA A 70 2.09 12.84 5.40
CA ALA A 70 3.20 12.29 6.19
C ALA A 70 3.08 12.63 7.68
N GLY A 71 2.43 13.75 8.02
CA GLY A 71 2.15 14.16 9.40
C GLY A 71 1.43 13.11 10.23
N VAL A 72 0.74 12.15 9.60
CA VAL A 72 0.03 11.06 10.28
C VAL A 72 0.98 10.21 11.13
N SER A 73 2.25 10.11 10.72
CA SER A 73 3.30 9.40 11.44
C SER A 73 3.63 10.04 12.79
N TYR A 74 3.48 11.37 12.88
CA TYR A 74 3.79 12.15 14.08
C TYR A 74 2.54 12.39 14.91
N TYR A 75 1.43 12.82 14.30
CA TYR A 75 0.16 13.09 14.99
C TYR A 75 -0.23 11.94 15.92
N LYS A 76 -0.11 10.70 15.44
CA LYS A 76 -0.48 9.52 16.20
C LYS A 76 0.21 9.43 17.56
N ALA A 77 1.41 9.99 17.73
CA ALA A 77 2.19 9.88 18.97
C ALA A 77 1.50 10.52 20.17
N GLY A 78 0.73 11.60 19.96
CA GLY A 78 -0.03 12.31 21.00
C GLY A 78 -1.54 12.28 20.81
N VAL A 79 -2.02 12.21 19.57
CA VAL A 79 -3.46 12.30 19.21
C VAL A 79 -4.18 13.47 19.91
N PRO A 80 -3.65 14.71 19.85
CA PRO A 80 -4.36 15.86 20.42
C PRO A 80 -5.65 16.17 19.65
N GLU A 81 -6.54 16.94 20.29
CA GLU A 81 -7.78 17.42 19.68
C GLU A 81 -7.58 18.67 18.82
N GLN A 82 -6.58 19.50 19.16
CA GLN A 82 -6.26 20.69 18.37
C GLN A 82 -5.19 20.38 17.34
N VAL A 83 -5.42 20.86 16.12
CA VAL A 83 -4.47 20.79 15.01
C VAL A 83 -4.31 22.17 14.40
N ARG A 84 -3.07 22.56 14.08
CA ARG A 84 -2.76 23.84 13.45
C ARG A 84 -1.84 23.67 12.25
N ILE A 85 -1.96 24.59 11.30
CA ILE A 85 -1.03 24.74 10.19
C ILE A 85 -0.46 26.15 10.29
N ASP A 86 0.87 26.27 10.41
CA ASP A 86 1.48 27.55 10.80
C ASP A 86 1.95 28.38 9.59
N SER A 87 2.32 27.73 8.48
CA SER A 87 3.03 28.37 7.35
C SER A 87 2.23 28.49 6.05
N TYR A 88 1.04 27.89 5.97
CA TYR A 88 0.19 27.97 4.80
C TYR A 88 -1.27 27.68 5.15
N THR A 89 -2.17 28.09 4.27
CA THR A 89 -3.60 27.78 4.35
C THR A 89 -3.97 26.66 3.38
N ILE A 90 -5.09 26.00 3.66
CA ILE A 90 -5.64 24.94 2.81
C ILE A 90 -7.13 25.18 2.57
N ASP A 91 -7.61 24.74 1.42
CA ASP A 91 -9.03 24.76 1.07
C ASP A 91 -9.80 23.61 1.76
N ALA A 92 -11.13 23.69 1.68
CA ALA A 92 -12.03 22.74 2.32
C ALA A 92 -11.92 21.31 1.74
N ALA A 93 -11.63 21.16 0.44
CA ALA A 93 -11.50 19.86 -0.21
C ALA A 93 -10.20 19.16 0.21
N THR A 94 -9.09 19.90 0.30
CA THR A 94 -7.83 19.41 0.87
C THR A 94 -8.03 18.95 2.32
N ALA A 95 -8.67 19.77 3.15
CA ALA A 95 -8.95 19.41 4.55
C ALA A 95 -9.80 18.13 4.65
N ALA A 96 -10.90 18.03 3.90
CA ALA A 96 -11.79 16.87 3.92
C ALA A 96 -11.09 15.56 3.51
N LEU A 97 -10.22 15.60 2.49
CA LEU A 97 -9.42 14.46 2.08
C LEU A 97 -8.48 14.00 3.21
N VAL A 98 -7.70 14.92 3.79
CA VAL A 98 -6.73 14.59 4.83
C VAL A 98 -7.42 14.08 6.10
N GLU A 99 -8.53 14.71 6.52
CA GLU A 99 -9.33 14.24 7.65
C GLU A 99 -9.86 12.82 7.43
N THR A 100 -10.29 12.49 6.22
CA THR A 100 -10.72 11.14 5.84
C THR A 100 -9.57 10.13 5.93
N VAL A 101 -8.37 10.52 5.48
CA VAL A 101 -7.16 9.69 5.58
C VAL A 101 -6.78 9.44 7.04
N TYR A 102 -6.86 10.45 7.90
CA TYR A 102 -6.53 10.30 9.32
C TYR A 102 -7.56 9.44 10.04
N LEU A 103 -8.85 9.64 9.79
CA LEU A 103 -9.91 8.85 10.43
C LEU A 103 -9.83 7.37 10.06
N ASN A 104 -9.78 7.07 8.75
CA ASN A 104 -9.85 5.69 8.27
C ASN A 104 -8.49 5.00 8.25
N GLY A 105 -7.43 5.73 7.88
CA GLY A 105 -6.07 5.21 7.81
C GLY A 105 -5.45 4.88 9.17
N LEU A 106 -5.92 5.53 10.24
CA LEU A 106 -5.56 5.18 11.62
C LEU A 106 -6.59 4.22 12.28
N GLY A 107 -7.49 3.60 11.50
CA GLY A 107 -8.53 2.71 12.04
C GLY A 107 -7.99 1.56 12.90
N GLU A 108 -6.99 0.81 12.40
CA GLU A 108 -6.33 -0.22 13.22
C GLU A 108 -5.62 0.38 14.44
N PHE A 109 -4.90 1.50 14.26
CA PHE A 109 -4.19 2.15 15.35
C PHE A 109 -5.16 2.53 16.47
N ALA A 110 -6.31 3.10 16.12
CA ALA A 110 -7.35 3.48 17.07
C ALA A 110 -7.90 2.26 17.80
N TYR A 111 -8.24 1.20 17.04
CA TYR A 111 -8.75 -0.04 17.60
C TYR A 111 -7.77 -0.67 18.62
N ARG A 112 -6.50 -0.85 18.23
CA ARG A 112 -5.48 -1.49 19.10
C ARG A 112 -5.16 -0.69 20.35
N ASN A 113 -5.32 0.64 20.31
CA ASN A 113 -5.06 1.51 21.45
C ASN A 113 -6.32 1.90 22.23
N GLY A 114 -7.51 1.38 21.86
CA GLY A 114 -8.77 1.73 22.53
C GLY A 114 -9.18 3.19 22.35
N LEU A 115 -8.79 3.82 21.24
CA LEU A 115 -9.07 5.23 20.94
C LEU A 115 -10.28 5.38 20.03
N ASN A 116 -10.99 6.51 20.15
CA ASN A 116 -11.99 6.95 19.18
C ASN A 116 -11.50 8.21 18.47
N LEU A 117 -11.31 8.12 17.15
CA LEU A 117 -10.81 9.22 16.33
C LEU A 117 -11.92 10.02 15.63
N ARG A 118 -13.20 9.63 15.78
CA ARG A 118 -14.31 10.34 15.11
C ARG A 118 -14.36 11.79 15.57
N GLY A 119 -14.22 12.71 14.61
CA GLY A 119 -14.20 14.15 14.86
C GLY A 119 -12.97 14.67 15.61
N ARG A 120 -11.97 13.83 15.86
CA ARG A 120 -10.81 14.16 16.70
C ARG A 120 -9.71 14.93 15.97
N PHE A 121 -9.61 14.71 14.66
CA PHE A 121 -8.67 15.40 13.79
C PHE A 121 -9.46 16.33 12.88
N ARG A 122 -9.26 17.64 13.02
CA ARG A 122 -9.88 18.68 12.21
C ARG A 122 -8.84 19.71 11.79
N LEU A 123 -8.77 20.01 10.51
CA LEU A 123 -7.82 20.99 9.99
C LEU A 123 -8.47 22.38 9.89
N PRO A 124 -7.71 23.45 10.14
CA PRO A 124 -8.18 24.80 9.85
C PRO A 124 -8.36 24.99 8.33
N VAL A 125 -9.51 25.55 7.93
CA VAL A 125 -9.85 25.84 6.53
C VAL A 125 -9.83 27.35 6.33
N GLU A 126 -8.75 27.84 5.73
CA GLU A 126 -8.50 29.27 5.54
C GLU A 126 -8.04 29.59 4.11
N GLY A 127 -7.94 28.58 3.24
CA GLY A 127 -7.52 28.70 1.84
C GLY A 127 -8.69 28.77 0.88
N GLU A 128 -8.47 29.39 -0.28
CA GLU A 128 -9.44 29.47 -1.36
C GLU A 128 -9.42 28.20 -2.22
N ALA A 129 -10.58 27.85 -2.77
CA ALA A 129 -10.68 26.77 -3.74
C ALA A 129 -9.86 27.10 -5.00
N PHE A 130 -9.08 26.14 -5.46
CA PHE A 130 -8.27 26.25 -6.66
C PHE A 130 -8.64 25.14 -7.66
N ALA A 131 -8.66 25.49 -8.94
CA ALA A 131 -8.84 24.54 -10.04
C ALA A 131 -7.51 24.37 -10.78
N ALA A 132 -7.01 23.15 -10.84
CA ALA A 132 -5.72 22.85 -11.43
C ALA A 132 -5.73 22.97 -12.95
N PRO A 133 -4.71 23.61 -13.56
CA PRO A 133 -4.49 23.54 -15.00
C PRO A 133 -3.93 22.17 -15.40
N ALA A 134 -3.99 21.87 -16.70
CA ALA A 134 -3.17 20.82 -17.29
C ALA A 134 -1.76 21.36 -17.49
N LEU A 135 -0.73 20.60 -17.10
CA LEU A 135 0.66 21.05 -17.10
C LEU A 135 1.43 20.62 -18.36
N GLY A 136 0.82 19.81 -19.23
CA GLY A 136 1.51 19.20 -20.37
C GLY A 136 2.48 18.11 -19.94
N LEU A 137 2.10 17.31 -18.95
CA LEU A 137 2.92 16.20 -18.45
C LEU A 137 3.13 15.15 -19.56
N ARG A 138 4.32 14.54 -19.57
CA ARG A 138 4.67 13.50 -20.55
C ARG A 138 4.05 12.17 -20.15
N GLU A 139 3.49 11.46 -21.14
CA GLU A 139 3.01 10.08 -20.98
C GLU A 139 4.14 9.16 -20.49
N HIS A 140 4.10 8.80 -19.20
CA HIS A 140 5.10 7.95 -18.55
C HIS A 140 4.65 7.56 -17.13
N ALA A 141 4.68 6.27 -16.82
CA ALA A 141 4.28 5.73 -15.53
C ALA A 141 5.43 5.69 -14.51
N LEU A 142 5.26 6.36 -13.36
CA LEU A 142 5.99 6.01 -12.14
C LEU A 142 5.27 4.85 -11.45
N VAL A 143 5.81 3.65 -11.60
CA VAL A 143 5.19 2.42 -11.10
C VAL A 143 5.77 2.06 -9.74
N ALA A 144 4.93 2.07 -8.70
CA ALA A 144 5.33 1.70 -7.36
C ALA A 144 5.68 0.20 -7.26
N ILE A 145 6.89 -0.12 -6.79
CA ILE A 145 7.32 -1.51 -6.55
C ILE A 145 7.49 -1.82 -5.06
N GLY A 146 6.90 -2.93 -4.63
CA GLY A 146 6.96 -3.43 -3.25
C GLY A 146 7.82 -4.68 -3.05
N GLY A 147 8.40 -5.23 -4.12
CA GLY A 147 9.15 -6.50 -4.11
C GLY A 147 8.29 -7.76 -4.04
N GLY A 148 6.95 -7.59 -3.99
CA GLY A 148 5.98 -8.66 -4.09
C GLY A 148 5.50 -8.93 -5.52
N LYS A 149 4.62 -9.93 -5.66
CA LYS A 149 4.07 -10.38 -6.95
C LYS A 149 3.28 -9.29 -7.68
N ASP A 150 2.50 -8.49 -6.96
CA ASP A 150 1.51 -7.58 -7.53
C ASP A 150 2.16 -6.51 -8.40
N SER A 151 3.17 -5.82 -7.85
CA SER A 151 3.90 -4.80 -8.61
C SER A 151 4.55 -5.36 -9.87
N LEU A 152 4.98 -6.62 -9.85
CA LEU A 152 5.59 -7.25 -11.02
C LEU A 152 4.54 -7.56 -12.10
N VAL A 153 3.32 -7.94 -11.72
CA VAL A 153 2.21 -8.07 -12.67
C VAL A 153 1.90 -6.74 -13.33
N SER A 154 1.84 -5.65 -12.57
CA SER A 154 1.57 -4.33 -13.15
C SER A 154 2.65 -3.87 -14.11
N ILE A 155 3.92 -4.06 -13.74
CA ILE A 155 5.08 -3.72 -14.57
C ILE A 155 5.05 -4.50 -15.89
N GLU A 156 4.88 -5.82 -15.86
CA GLU A 156 4.83 -6.62 -17.10
C GLU A 156 3.59 -6.28 -17.94
N ALA A 157 2.45 -5.96 -17.30
CA ALA A 157 1.26 -5.56 -18.02
C ALA A 157 1.48 -4.23 -18.76
N LEU A 158 1.99 -3.18 -18.10
CA LEU A 158 2.32 -1.90 -18.72
C LEU A 158 3.36 -2.04 -19.83
N ARG A 159 4.41 -2.84 -19.61
CA ARG A 159 5.42 -3.18 -20.61
C ARG A 159 4.80 -3.82 -21.86
N SER A 160 3.88 -4.77 -21.69
CA SER A 160 3.20 -5.42 -22.81
C SER A 160 2.33 -4.44 -23.62
N LEU A 161 1.89 -3.36 -22.98
CA LEU A 161 1.17 -2.25 -23.62
C LEU A 161 2.12 -1.20 -24.24
N GLY A 162 3.43 -1.34 -24.08
CA GLY A 162 4.41 -0.38 -24.58
C GLY A 162 4.37 0.98 -23.87
N ILE A 163 3.83 1.03 -22.65
CA ILE A 163 3.80 2.25 -21.84
C ILE A 163 5.20 2.48 -21.25
N ALA A 164 5.73 3.70 -21.40
CA ALA A 164 7.02 4.05 -20.81
C ALA A 164 6.91 4.08 -19.29
N GLU A 165 7.86 3.45 -18.59
CA GLU A 165 7.76 3.25 -17.14
C GLU A 165 9.10 3.47 -16.43
N THR A 166 9.02 3.99 -15.20
CA THR A 166 10.11 4.03 -14.23
C THR A 166 9.67 3.31 -12.97
N VAL A 167 10.39 2.25 -12.62
CA VAL A 167 10.11 1.45 -11.42
C VAL A 167 10.60 2.21 -10.19
N THR A 168 9.66 2.56 -9.31
CA THR A 168 9.88 3.52 -8.24
C THR A 168 9.61 2.91 -6.87
N TRP A 169 10.51 3.12 -5.90
CA TRP A 169 10.27 2.73 -4.51
C TRP A 169 10.86 3.74 -3.53
N ILE A 170 10.46 3.62 -2.27
CA ILE A 170 10.86 4.51 -1.18
C ILE A 170 11.62 3.72 -0.13
N GLY A 171 12.76 4.25 0.32
CA GLY A 171 13.56 3.70 1.40
C GLY A 171 14.63 2.68 0.97
N GLY A 172 15.21 1.99 1.95
CA GLY A 172 16.45 1.23 1.79
C GLY A 172 16.31 -0.29 1.60
N SER A 173 15.17 -0.80 1.11
CA SER A 173 14.95 -2.25 1.01
C SER A 173 15.78 -2.89 -0.12
N GLN A 174 16.72 -3.76 0.25
CA GLN A 174 17.54 -4.53 -0.71
C GLN A 174 16.71 -5.55 -1.51
N LEU A 175 15.65 -6.10 -0.90
CA LEU A 175 14.74 -7.02 -1.59
C LEU A 175 13.99 -6.31 -2.74
N ILE A 176 13.46 -5.11 -2.45
CA ILE A 176 12.76 -4.30 -3.45
C ILE A 176 13.74 -3.89 -4.55
N ARG A 177 14.94 -3.43 -4.16
CA ARG A 177 16.00 -3.08 -5.11
C ARG A 177 16.33 -4.23 -6.05
N ALA A 178 16.55 -5.44 -5.53
CA ALA A 178 16.87 -6.60 -6.35
C ALA A 178 15.73 -6.97 -7.32
N CYS A 179 14.46 -6.80 -6.91
CA CYS A 179 13.32 -6.97 -7.80
C CYS A 179 13.28 -5.89 -8.89
N ALA A 180 13.49 -4.62 -8.51
CA ALA A 180 13.50 -3.49 -9.43
C ALA A 180 14.60 -3.64 -10.50
N GLU A 181 15.83 -3.96 -10.09
CA GLU A 181 16.96 -4.21 -10.99
C GLU A 181 16.67 -5.38 -11.95
N ARG A 182 15.97 -6.43 -11.47
CA ARG A 182 15.60 -7.59 -12.30
C ARG A 182 14.63 -7.22 -13.43
N THR A 183 13.84 -6.16 -13.29
CA THR A 183 12.92 -5.73 -14.35
C THR A 183 13.64 -5.23 -15.60
N GLY A 184 14.88 -4.75 -15.49
CA GLY A 184 15.63 -4.16 -16.60
C GLY A 184 15.13 -2.77 -17.03
N LEU A 185 14.28 -2.12 -16.24
CA LEU A 185 13.70 -0.81 -16.52
C LEU A 185 14.46 0.34 -15.83
N PRO A 186 14.23 1.60 -16.23
CA PRO A 186 14.63 2.75 -15.43
C PRO A 186 14.13 2.64 -14.00
N ILE A 187 14.99 2.99 -13.04
CA ILE A 187 14.69 2.91 -11.60
C ILE A 187 14.75 4.29 -10.94
N LEU A 188 13.87 4.52 -9.97
CA LEU A 188 13.87 5.71 -9.11
C LEU A 188 13.74 5.28 -7.64
N ASN A 189 14.82 5.40 -6.88
CA ASN A 189 14.81 5.14 -5.44
C ASN A 189 14.73 6.47 -4.67
N ILE A 190 13.62 6.67 -3.95
CA ILE A 190 13.38 7.88 -3.17
C ILE A 190 13.82 7.65 -1.72
N GLY A 191 14.68 8.53 -1.21
CA GLY A 191 15.07 8.54 0.19
C GLY A 191 13.94 9.06 1.08
N ARG A 192 13.73 8.44 2.24
CA ARG A 192 12.83 8.95 3.28
C ARG A 192 13.46 8.71 4.65
N THR A 193 13.58 9.78 5.44
CA THR A 193 14.14 9.74 6.80
C THR A 193 13.16 10.38 7.76
N LEU A 194 12.61 9.59 8.69
CA LEU A 194 11.76 10.09 9.77
C LEU A 194 12.60 10.87 10.79
N ALA A 195 11.96 11.80 11.50
CA ALA A 195 12.62 12.56 12.56
C ALA A 195 13.14 11.60 13.65
N PRO A 196 14.44 11.63 14.02
CA PRO A 196 14.99 10.80 15.09
C PRO A 196 14.24 10.93 16.42
N GLU A 197 13.73 12.12 16.70
CA GLU A 197 12.98 12.47 17.91
C GLU A 197 11.68 11.66 18.02
N LEU A 198 11.05 11.24 16.92
CA LEU A 198 9.87 10.38 16.95
C LEU A 198 10.16 9.03 17.63
N PHE A 199 11.37 8.48 17.42
CA PHE A 199 11.79 7.24 18.08
C PHE A 199 12.04 7.45 19.58
N GLU A 200 12.45 8.65 19.97
CA GLU A 200 12.57 9.02 21.39
C GLU A 200 11.19 9.16 22.04
N LEU A 201 10.23 9.81 21.38
CA LEU A 201 8.84 9.87 21.85
C LEU A 201 8.25 8.47 22.06
N ASN A 202 8.51 7.54 21.13
CA ASN A 202 8.09 6.15 21.28
C ASN A 202 8.71 5.47 22.50
N ARG A 203 10.00 5.72 22.80
CA ARG A 203 10.66 5.20 24.03
C ARG A 203 10.05 5.80 25.29
N GLN A 204 9.51 7.02 25.22
CA GLN A 204 8.82 7.71 26.31
C GLN A 204 7.35 7.31 26.44
N GLY A 205 6.87 6.31 25.69
CA GLY A 205 5.53 5.74 25.85
C GLY A 205 4.45 6.38 24.98
N ALA A 206 4.83 7.16 23.95
CA ALA A 206 3.92 7.67 22.94
C ALA A 206 3.03 6.57 22.35
N TRP A 207 1.85 6.95 21.87
CA TRP A 207 0.99 6.00 21.17
C TRP A 207 1.68 5.51 19.89
N ASN A 208 1.57 4.21 19.62
CA ASN A 208 2.17 3.60 18.45
C ASN A 208 1.23 2.56 17.82
N GLY A 209 1.48 2.23 16.56
CA GLY A 209 0.66 1.33 15.77
C GLY A 209 0.71 1.65 14.27
N HIS A 210 -0.17 1.00 13.51
CA HIS A 210 -0.23 1.11 12.05
C HIS A 210 -0.52 2.55 11.59
N ILE A 211 -0.02 2.90 10.39
CA ILE A 211 -0.30 4.16 9.70
C ILE A 211 -0.63 3.86 8.24
N PRO A 212 -1.36 4.74 7.53
CA PRO A 212 -1.68 4.55 6.12
C PRO A 212 -0.44 4.80 5.22
N VAL A 213 0.52 3.86 5.22
CA VAL A 213 1.79 3.99 4.47
C VAL A 213 1.55 4.21 2.98
N THR A 214 0.53 3.57 2.39
CA THR A 214 0.19 3.78 0.97
C THR A 214 -0.18 5.22 0.69
N ALA A 215 -0.92 5.90 1.58
CA ALA A 215 -1.27 7.32 1.39
C ALA A 215 -0.02 8.22 1.39
N VAL A 216 0.91 7.97 2.33
CA VAL A 216 2.19 8.70 2.38
C VAL A 216 3.02 8.45 1.12
N ASN A 217 3.16 7.19 0.71
CA ASN A 217 3.91 6.82 -0.49
C ASN A 217 3.26 7.41 -1.76
N SER A 218 1.93 7.50 -1.81
CA SER A 218 1.19 8.10 -2.93
C SER A 218 1.53 9.59 -3.07
N ALA A 219 1.51 10.34 -1.96
CA ALA A 219 1.89 11.75 -1.97
C ALA A 219 3.37 11.97 -2.35
N ILE A 220 4.28 11.07 -1.93
CA ILE A 220 5.69 11.10 -2.34
C ILE A 220 5.83 10.87 -3.85
N LEU A 221 5.14 9.87 -4.40
CA LEU A 221 5.20 9.57 -5.84
C LEU A 221 4.56 10.66 -6.69
N VAL A 222 3.52 11.33 -6.22
CA VAL A 222 2.93 12.52 -6.86
C VAL A 222 3.94 13.65 -6.95
N LEU A 223 4.62 13.95 -5.84
CA LEU A 223 5.69 14.96 -5.85
C LEU A 223 6.80 14.57 -6.84
N ALA A 224 7.21 13.31 -6.84
CA ALA A 224 8.21 12.81 -7.78
C ALA A 224 7.74 12.89 -9.25
N ALA A 225 6.48 12.59 -9.54
CA ALA A 225 5.92 12.65 -10.89
C ALA A 225 5.98 14.07 -11.46
N LEU A 226 5.57 15.07 -10.67
CA LEU A 226 5.62 16.48 -11.06
C LEU A 226 7.06 16.97 -11.29
N LEU A 227 8.01 16.53 -10.47
CA LEU A 227 9.44 16.86 -10.63
C LEU A 227 10.05 16.23 -11.88
N GLN A 228 9.62 15.01 -12.23
CA GLN A 228 10.05 14.30 -13.44
C GLN A 228 9.27 14.73 -14.70
N GLY A 229 8.19 15.52 -14.54
CA GLY A 229 7.32 15.97 -15.62
C GLY A 229 6.55 14.82 -16.29
N VAL A 230 6.05 13.88 -15.50
CA VAL A 230 5.35 12.67 -15.98
C VAL A 230 3.93 12.59 -15.45
N ASP A 231 3.03 12.00 -16.23
CA ASP A 231 1.57 12.09 -16.08
C ASP A 231 0.95 10.97 -15.24
N GLN A 232 1.71 9.94 -14.84
CA GLN A 232 1.13 8.75 -14.23
C GLN A 232 1.86 8.32 -12.95
N VAL A 233 1.08 8.10 -11.89
CA VAL A 233 1.48 7.41 -10.66
C VAL A 233 0.68 6.13 -10.54
N VAL A 234 1.36 4.98 -10.67
CA VAL A 234 0.71 3.68 -10.77
C VAL A 234 1.02 2.81 -9.56
N PHE A 235 -0.01 2.40 -8.85
CA PHE A 235 0.07 1.39 -7.79
C PHE A 235 -0.46 0.04 -8.27
N SER A 236 -0.29 -0.99 -7.44
CA SER A 236 -0.68 -2.37 -7.75
C SER A 236 -1.64 -2.94 -6.71
N ASN A 237 -2.51 -2.08 -6.15
CA ASN A 237 -3.53 -2.54 -5.21
C ASN A 237 -4.67 -3.22 -5.98
N GLU A 238 -5.04 -4.40 -5.53
CA GLU A 238 -6.12 -5.20 -6.13
C GLU A 238 -7.46 -4.95 -5.42
N ARG A 239 -8.54 -5.55 -5.91
CA ARG A 239 -9.92 -5.33 -5.44
C ARG A 239 -10.09 -5.62 -3.95
N SER A 240 -9.61 -6.77 -3.50
CA SER A 240 -9.74 -7.31 -2.14
C SER A 240 -9.03 -6.45 -1.09
N ALA A 241 -8.11 -5.55 -1.49
CA ALA A 241 -7.50 -4.54 -0.62
C ALA A 241 -8.50 -3.49 -0.12
N SER A 242 -9.71 -3.41 -0.71
CA SER A 242 -10.80 -2.58 -0.21
C SER A 242 -11.53 -3.20 0.97
N TYR A 243 -11.39 -4.52 1.20
CA TYR A 243 -12.10 -5.25 2.24
C TYR A 243 -11.40 -5.13 3.61
N GLY A 244 -12.14 -4.70 4.64
CA GLY A 244 -11.68 -4.67 6.02
C GLY A 244 -12.23 -5.82 6.86
N SER A 245 -11.63 -6.03 8.04
CA SER A 245 -12.16 -7.01 9.00
C SER A 245 -13.40 -6.43 9.69
N GLN A 246 -14.49 -7.19 9.73
CA GLN A 246 -15.67 -6.83 10.51
C GLN A 246 -15.42 -7.13 11.99
N ILE A 247 -15.42 -6.10 12.83
CA ILE A 247 -15.14 -6.24 14.26
C ILE A 247 -16.40 -5.86 15.06
N PRO A 248 -16.92 -6.78 15.91
CA PRO A 248 -18.07 -6.49 16.75
C PRO A 248 -17.87 -5.24 17.60
N GLY A 249 -18.80 -4.29 17.52
CA GLY A 249 -18.80 -3.06 18.32
C GLY A 249 -18.00 -1.88 17.72
N THR A 250 -17.17 -2.08 16.70
CA THR A 250 -16.40 -1.00 16.05
C THR A 250 -16.74 -0.81 14.57
N GLY A 251 -17.36 -1.81 13.93
CA GLY A 251 -17.68 -1.81 12.50
C GLY A 251 -16.54 -2.41 11.67
N GLU A 252 -16.47 -2.04 10.40
CA GLU A 252 -15.36 -2.46 9.53
C GLU A 252 -14.07 -1.71 9.89
N VAL A 253 -13.00 -2.46 10.14
CA VAL A 253 -11.65 -1.92 10.31
C VAL A 253 -10.76 -2.48 9.20
N ASN A 254 -10.49 -1.65 8.19
CA ASN A 254 -9.54 -1.99 7.15
C ASN A 254 -8.11 -1.61 7.60
N HIS A 255 -7.30 -2.63 7.90
CA HIS A 255 -5.89 -2.48 8.29
C HIS A 255 -5.11 -1.60 7.30
N GLN A 256 -5.42 -1.66 6.00
CA GLN A 256 -4.76 -0.87 4.97
C GLN A 256 -5.76 -0.12 4.11
N TRP A 257 -6.66 0.63 4.74
CA TRP A 257 -7.68 1.43 4.05
C TRP A 257 -7.12 2.28 2.90
N SER A 258 -5.90 2.81 3.05
CA SER A 258 -5.21 3.57 1.99
C SER A 258 -4.80 2.77 0.74
N LYS A 259 -5.07 1.46 0.69
CA LYS A 259 -5.01 0.63 -0.53
C LYS A 259 -6.37 0.40 -1.18
N GLY A 260 -7.46 0.79 -0.51
CA GLY A 260 -8.82 0.56 -0.99
C GLY A 260 -9.29 1.58 -2.03
N TRP A 261 -10.41 1.26 -2.68
CA TRP A 261 -11.03 2.10 -3.70
C TRP A 261 -11.39 3.51 -3.20
N ALA A 262 -11.95 3.63 -2.00
CA ALA A 262 -12.36 4.93 -1.45
C ALA A 262 -11.20 5.93 -1.35
N PHE A 263 -10.01 5.47 -0.95
CA PHE A 263 -8.81 6.31 -0.95
C PHE A 263 -8.36 6.65 -2.37
N GLU A 264 -8.27 5.65 -3.24
CA GLU A 264 -7.82 5.84 -4.63
C GLU A 264 -8.70 6.84 -5.39
N GLN A 265 -10.02 6.71 -5.27
CA GLN A 265 -10.99 7.61 -5.85
C GLN A 265 -10.79 9.05 -5.35
N ALA A 266 -10.86 9.25 -4.03
CA ALA A 266 -10.78 10.57 -3.42
C ALA A 266 -9.43 11.25 -3.65
N PHE A 267 -8.33 10.50 -3.55
CA PHE A 267 -6.99 11.02 -3.77
C PHE A 267 -6.78 11.40 -5.24
N GLY A 268 -7.13 10.53 -6.19
CA GLY A 268 -6.98 10.84 -7.62
C GLY A 268 -7.87 12.01 -8.07
N GLU A 269 -9.12 12.10 -7.61
CA GLU A 269 -10.00 13.25 -7.87
C GLU A 269 -9.41 14.55 -7.34
N HIS A 270 -8.82 14.50 -6.14
CA HIS A 270 -8.19 15.66 -5.55
C HIS A 270 -6.97 16.13 -6.36
N LEU A 271 -6.14 15.20 -6.84
CA LEU A 271 -4.98 15.53 -7.67
C LEU A 271 -5.40 16.22 -8.98
N GLU A 272 -6.36 15.64 -9.69
CA GLU A 272 -6.85 16.18 -10.98
C GLU A 272 -7.51 17.55 -10.81
N ARG A 273 -8.20 17.79 -9.68
CA ARG A 273 -8.89 19.06 -9.43
C ARG A 273 -8.00 20.14 -8.85
N HIS A 274 -7.03 19.79 -8.00
CA HIS A 274 -6.32 20.77 -7.17
C HIS A 274 -4.81 20.78 -7.34
N VAL A 275 -4.21 19.79 -8.02
CA VAL A 275 -2.76 19.71 -8.23
C VAL A 275 -2.38 19.85 -9.71
N ALA A 276 -2.87 18.96 -10.57
CA ALA A 276 -2.61 18.96 -12.01
C ALA A 276 -3.69 18.15 -12.74
N ALA A 277 -4.40 18.77 -13.69
CA ALA A 277 -5.55 18.15 -14.36
C ALA A 277 -5.19 16.94 -15.26
N ASP A 278 -3.92 16.84 -15.65
CA ASP A 278 -3.34 15.79 -16.47
C ASP A 278 -2.43 14.83 -15.67
N LEU A 279 -2.52 14.81 -14.33
CA LEU A 279 -1.84 13.83 -13.49
C LEU A 279 -2.79 12.71 -13.04
N HIS A 280 -2.54 11.50 -13.52
CA HIS A 280 -3.36 10.32 -13.25
C HIS A 280 -2.76 9.45 -12.13
N TYR A 281 -3.53 9.27 -11.06
CA TYR A 281 -3.23 8.32 -9.98
C TYR A 281 -4.24 7.16 -10.01
N TYR A 282 -3.74 5.92 -10.08
CA TYR A 282 -4.59 4.73 -10.11
C TYR A 282 -3.85 3.46 -9.68
N SER A 283 -4.61 2.45 -9.27
CA SER A 283 -4.06 1.09 -9.09
C SER A 283 -4.39 0.23 -10.31
N LEU A 284 -3.36 -0.25 -11.02
CA LEU A 284 -3.55 -1.02 -12.27
C LEU A 284 -4.30 -2.34 -12.06
N LEU A 285 -4.16 -2.93 -10.87
CA LEU A 285 -4.75 -4.23 -10.53
C LEU A 285 -6.12 -4.11 -9.85
N ARG A 286 -6.68 -2.90 -9.70
CA ARG A 286 -7.96 -2.69 -9.02
C ARG A 286 -9.08 -3.63 -9.48
N PRO A 287 -9.22 -3.97 -10.78
CA PRO A 287 -10.28 -4.87 -11.24
C PRO A 287 -10.08 -6.37 -10.95
N LEU A 288 -8.90 -6.75 -10.44
CA LEU A 288 -8.51 -8.14 -10.18
C LEU A 288 -8.70 -8.46 -8.69
N SER A 289 -9.02 -9.72 -8.37
CA SER A 289 -8.81 -10.29 -7.03
C SER A 289 -7.35 -10.69 -6.81
N GLU A 290 -6.96 -10.98 -5.56
CA GLU A 290 -5.64 -11.54 -5.25
C GLU A 290 -5.36 -12.85 -6.02
N LEU A 291 -6.35 -13.76 -6.16
CA LEU A 291 -6.22 -14.96 -7.00
C LEU A 291 -6.04 -14.65 -8.49
N ALA A 292 -6.76 -13.66 -9.00
CA ALA A 292 -6.62 -13.25 -10.41
C ALA A 292 -5.23 -12.67 -10.66
N VAL A 293 -4.68 -11.89 -9.71
CA VAL A 293 -3.29 -11.42 -9.73
C VAL A 293 -2.31 -12.60 -9.65
N ALA A 294 -2.55 -13.57 -8.78
CA ALA A 294 -1.72 -14.77 -8.65
C ALA A 294 -1.67 -15.57 -9.97
N ARG A 295 -2.81 -15.69 -10.67
CA ARG A 295 -2.87 -16.30 -12.01
C ARG A 295 -2.03 -15.54 -13.02
N GLN A 296 -2.10 -14.20 -13.05
CA GLN A 296 -1.28 -13.39 -13.96
C GLN A 296 0.22 -13.56 -13.66
N PHE A 297 0.60 -13.51 -12.39
CA PHE A 297 2.00 -13.68 -11.98
C PHE A 297 2.55 -15.05 -12.40
N ALA A 298 1.74 -16.11 -12.29
CA ALA A 298 2.17 -17.47 -12.59
C ALA A 298 2.57 -17.71 -14.07
N LYS A 299 2.19 -16.82 -14.99
CA LYS A 299 2.50 -16.92 -16.42
C LYS A 299 3.99 -16.74 -16.75
N SER A 300 4.77 -16.17 -15.83
CA SER A 300 6.20 -15.90 -16.01
C SER A 300 7.01 -16.45 -14.85
N ASP A 301 8.23 -16.93 -15.10
CA ASP A 301 9.20 -17.43 -14.11
C ASP A 301 10.39 -16.48 -13.89
N VAL A 302 10.42 -15.34 -14.60
CA VAL A 302 11.52 -14.36 -14.61
C VAL A 302 11.91 -13.88 -13.21
N TYR A 303 10.95 -13.88 -12.29
CA TYR A 303 11.07 -13.29 -10.97
C TYR A 303 11.14 -14.31 -9.82
N ASP A 304 11.05 -15.62 -10.09
CA ASP A 304 10.99 -16.69 -9.07
C ASP A 304 12.12 -16.59 -8.03
N ALA A 305 13.31 -16.20 -8.48
CA ALA A 305 14.50 -16.05 -7.65
C ALA A 305 14.65 -14.67 -6.98
N HIS A 306 13.67 -13.77 -7.09
CA HIS A 306 13.79 -12.38 -6.63
C HIS A 306 12.65 -11.94 -5.71
N PHE A 307 11.40 -12.23 -6.07
CA PHE A 307 10.25 -11.70 -5.35
C PHE A 307 10.10 -12.29 -3.94
N SER A 308 9.55 -11.49 -3.03
CA SER A 308 8.98 -11.98 -1.77
C SER A 308 8.03 -10.97 -1.13
N SER A 309 6.92 -11.49 -0.60
CA SER A 309 5.97 -10.73 0.22
C SER A 309 5.97 -11.17 1.68
N CYS A 310 7.00 -11.90 2.13
CA CYS A 310 7.11 -12.37 3.50
C CYS A 310 7.18 -11.20 4.49
N ASN A 311 6.28 -11.18 5.48
CA ASN A 311 6.19 -10.10 6.50
C ASN A 311 7.53 -9.84 7.20
N ARG A 312 8.29 -10.91 7.49
CA ARG A 312 9.57 -10.81 8.21
C ARG A 312 10.65 -10.05 7.43
N ASN A 313 10.54 -9.90 6.11
CA ASN A 313 11.49 -9.11 5.32
C ASN A 313 11.34 -7.60 5.54
N PHE A 314 10.19 -7.16 6.05
CA PHE A 314 9.83 -5.74 6.15
C PHE A 314 9.77 -5.23 7.59
N HIS A 315 10.16 -6.05 8.56
CA HIS A 315 10.33 -5.59 9.93
C HIS A 315 11.49 -4.60 10.02
N ILE A 316 11.23 -3.44 10.65
CA ILE A 316 12.24 -2.39 10.86
C ILE A 316 13.29 -2.86 11.88
N LEU A 317 12.88 -3.65 12.87
CA LEU A 317 13.70 -4.21 13.94
C LEU A 317 13.57 -5.74 13.96
N GLY A 318 14.69 -6.45 14.09
CA GLY A 318 14.73 -7.92 14.22
C GLY A 318 15.52 -8.63 13.12
N GLU A 319 15.70 -9.94 13.29
CA GLU A 319 16.41 -10.78 12.34
C GLU A 319 15.61 -10.96 11.05
N ARG A 320 16.27 -10.70 9.91
CA ARG A 320 15.72 -11.00 8.59
C ARG A 320 15.97 -12.47 8.28
N PRO A 321 15.01 -13.16 7.64
CA PRO A 321 15.19 -14.57 7.35
C PRO A 321 16.35 -14.77 6.36
N VAL A 322 17.14 -15.82 6.57
CA VAL A 322 18.26 -16.20 5.68
C VAL A 322 17.75 -16.50 4.27
N ASN A 323 16.56 -17.11 4.18
CA ASN A 323 15.81 -17.31 2.95
C ASN A 323 14.75 -16.22 2.81
N ARG A 324 14.45 -15.78 1.58
CA ARG A 324 13.42 -14.74 1.31
C ARG A 324 12.01 -15.10 1.84
N TRP A 325 11.75 -16.37 2.11
CA TRP A 325 10.47 -16.88 2.62
C TRP A 325 10.69 -17.59 3.96
N CYS A 326 10.02 -17.15 5.01
CA CYS A 326 10.07 -17.84 6.31
C CYS A 326 9.17 -19.08 6.38
N GLY A 327 8.20 -19.19 5.46
CA GLY A 327 7.27 -20.31 5.36
C GLY A 327 6.22 -20.41 6.46
N VAL A 328 6.23 -19.55 7.49
CA VAL A 328 5.36 -19.67 8.68
C VAL A 328 4.49 -18.45 8.96
N CYS A 329 4.70 -17.33 8.27
CA CYS A 329 3.87 -16.14 8.46
C CYS A 329 2.61 -16.19 7.56
N PRO A 330 1.52 -15.48 7.93
CA PRO A 330 0.28 -15.48 7.16
C PRO A 330 0.48 -15.13 5.66
N LYS A 331 1.41 -14.23 5.35
CA LYS A 331 1.75 -13.91 3.95
C LYS A 331 2.42 -15.04 3.20
N CYS A 332 3.25 -15.86 3.86
CA CYS A 332 3.84 -17.04 3.22
C CYS A 332 2.74 -18.07 2.90
N HIS A 333 1.86 -18.36 3.86
CA HIS A 333 0.74 -19.28 3.67
C HIS A 333 -0.16 -18.82 2.53
N PHE A 334 -0.57 -17.55 2.55
CA PHE A 334 -1.49 -17.02 1.55
C PHE A 334 -0.88 -17.00 0.15
N VAL A 335 0.35 -16.50 -0.01
CA VAL A 335 0.98 -16.45 -1.34
C VAL A 335 1.24 -17.85 -1.88
N PHE A 336 1.62 -18.82 -1.03
CA PHE A 336 1.75 -20.21 -1.46
C PHE A 336 0.41 -20.77 -1.94
N LEU A 337 -0.65 -20.59 -1.15
CA LEU A 337 -2.00 -21.07 -1.50
C LEU A 337 -2.55 -20.40 -2.75
N ALA A 338 -2.37 -19.09 -2.90
CA ALA A 338 -2.90 -18.34 -4.05
C ALA A 338 -2.19 -18.71 -5.36
N LEU A 339 -0.91 -19.08 -5.32
CA LEU A 339 -0.13 -19.46 -6.50
C LEU A 339 -0.31 -20.95 -6.87
N ALA A 340 -0.57 -21.83 -5.91
CA ALA A 340 -0.66 -23.28 -6.12
C ALA A 340 -1.65 -23.72 -7.22
N PRO A 341 -2.83 -23.09 -7.40
CA PRO A 341 -3.73 -23.40 -8.51
C PRO A 341 -3.16 -23.06 -9.89
N PHE A 342 -2.15 -22.20 -9.99
CA PHE A 342 -1.69 -21.67 -11.27
C PHE A 342 -0.23 -22.04 -11.59
N MET A 343 0.48 -22.66 -10.65
CA MET A 343 1.88 -23.05 -10.81
C MET A 343 2.06 -24.58 -10.68
N PRO A 344 2.99 -25.17 -11.45
CA PRO A 344 3.45 -26.53 -11.19
C PRO A 344 4.00 -26.66 -9.76
N LYS A 345 3.61 -27.73 -9.05
CA LYS A 345 4.01 -27.97 -7.65
C LYS A 345 5.52 -27.85 -7.42
N MET A 346 6.32 -28.46 -8.29
CA MET A 346 7.79 -28.43 -8.17
C MET A 346 8.37 -27.01 -8.26
N ARG A 347 7.82 -26.15 -9.12
CA ARG A 347 8.23 -24.75 -9.25
C ARG A 347 7.90 -23.98 -7.98
N LEU A 348 6.66 -24.11 -7.48
CA LEU A 348 6.22 -23.41 -6.27
C LEU A 348 7.00 -23.85 -5.03
N VAL A 349 7.20 -25.16 -4.84
CA VAL A 349 8.03 -25.70 -3.76
C VAL A 349 9.48 -25.20 -3.89
N GLY A 350 10.02 -25.10 -5.10
CA GLY A 350 11.36 -24.53 -5.34
C GLY A 350 11.48 -23.06 -4.91
N ILE A 351 10.47 -22.24 -5.18
CA ILE A 351 10.44 -20.81 -4.77
C ILE A 351 10.49 -20.66 -3.24
N PHE A 352 9.71 -21.48 -2.52
CA PHE A 352 9.58 -21.40 -1.06
C PHE A 352 10.61 -22.25 -0.31
N GLY A 353 11.27 -23.18 -1.00
CA GLY A 353 12.20 -24.16 -0.43
C GLY A 353 11.54 -25.32 0.31
N ARG A 354 10.20 -25.35 0.42
CA ARG A 354 9.42 -26.43 1.06
C ARG A 354 7.96 -26.41 0.63
N ASN A 355 7.27 -27.53 0.78
CA ASN A 355 5.82 -27.62 0.56
C ASN A 355 5.08 -27.19 1.84
N LEU A 356 4.40 -26.05 1.81
CA LEU A 356 3.63 -25.57 2.98
C LEU A 356 2.31 -26.31 3.19
N LEU A 357 1.78 -26.96 2.15
CA LEU A 357 0.50 -27.68 2.23
C LEU A 357 0.65 -29.11 2.75
N ASP A 358 1.86 -29.64 2.80
CA ASP A 358 2.17 -30.99 3.29
C ASP A 358 2.82 -30.97 4.68
N ASP A 359 2.58 -29.89 5.44
CA ASP A 359 3.05 -29.72 6.81
C ASP A 359 1.83 -29.47 7.71
N ILE A 360 1.39 -30.51 8.43
CA ILE A 360 0.17 -30.45 9.27
C ILE A 360 0.30 -29.44 10.42
N GLU A 361 1.52 -29.12 10.86
CA GLU A 361 1.75 -28.12 11.91
C GLU A 361 1.36 -26.71 11.44
N GLN A 362 1.26 -26.45 10.13
CA GLN A 362 0.79 -25.18 9.58
C GLN A 362 -0.74 -25.04 9.61
N ALA A 363 -1.51 -26.07 10.00
CA ALA A 363 -2.97 -26.07 9.94
C ALA A 363 -3.63 -24.81 10.55
N PRO A 364 -3.24 -24.31 11.74
CA PRO A 364 -3.84 -23.10 12.30
C PRO A 364 -3.70 -21.87 11.40
N GLY A 365 -2.56 -21.74 10.69
CA GLY A 365 -2.31 -20.61 9.79
C GLY A 365 -3.22 -20.65 8.56
N PHE A 366 -3.47 -21.84 8.00
CA PHE A 366 -4.39 -21.99 6.88
C PHE A 366 -5.85 -21.90 7.30
N ASP A 367 -6.22 -22.37 8.50
CA ASP A 367 -7.59 -22.23 9.03
C ASP A 367 -7.99 -20.76 9.17
N ALA A 368 -7.08 -19.91 9.68
CA ALA A 368 -7.28 -18.46 9.74
C ALA A 368 -7.45 -17.82 8.34
N LEU A 369 -6.72 -18.30 7.33
CA LEU A 369 -6.89 -17.85 5.94
C LEU A 369 -8.20 -18.30 5.31
N LEU A 370 -8.74 -19.44 5.74
CA LEU A 370 -10.02 -19.99 5.30
C LEU A 370 -11.20 -19.39 6.08
N GLU A 371 -10.94 -18.57 7.10
CA GLU A 371 -11.93 -18.09 8.09
C GLU A 371 -12.70 -19.25 8.74
N PHE A 372 -12.00 -20.36 8.98
CA PHE A 372 -12.57 -21.54 9.59
C PHE A 372 -12.33 -21.49 11.11
N GLN A 373 -13.40 -21.20 11.87
CA GLN A 373 -13.38 -21.07 13.34
C GLN A 373 -12.44 -19.98 13.91
N ASP A 374 -11.87 -19.16 13.04
CA ASP A 374 -10.97 -18.06 13.36
C ASP A 374 -11.21 -16.89 12.40
N HIS A 375 -10.68 -15.72 12.71
CA HIS A 375 -10.78 -14.53 11.89
C HIS A 375 -9.53 -14.31 11.04
N LYS A 376 -9.73 -13.68 9.88
CA LYS A 376 -8.63 -13.25 9.02
C LYS A 376 -7.62 -12.39 9.81
N PRO A 377 -6.31 -12.67 9.70
CA PRO A 377 -5.28 -11.89 10.40
C PRO A 377 -5.25 -10.44 9.89
N PHE A 378 -4.81 -9.51 10.74
CA PHE A 378 -4.51 -8.12 10.36
C PHE A 378 -3.23 -8.02 9.52
N GLU A 379 -3.25 -8.67 8.36
CA GLU A 379 -2.17 -8.79 7.40
C GLU A 379 -2.75 -8.62 6.00
N CYS A 380 -1.93 -8.25 5.00
CA CYS A 380 -2.42 -7.99 3.64
C CYS A 380 -2.84 -9.25 2.85
N VAL A 381 -3.39 -10.28 3.46
CA VAL A 381 -3.76 -11.53 2.77
C VAL A 381 -5.11 -11.40 2.05
N GLY A 382 -5.42 -12.27 1.09
CA GLY A 382 -6.71 -12.26 0.38
C GLY A 382 -7.90 -12.63 1.25
N GLU A 383 -9.09 -12.68 0.66
CA GLU A 383 -10.34 -13.00 1.36
C GLU A 383 -10.48 -14.50 1.65
N GLY A 384 -11.25 -14.87 2.68
CA GLY A 384 -11.44 -16.28 3.03
C GLY A 384 -12.03 -17.10 1.88
N ARG A 385 -12.95 -16.54 1.10
CA ARG A 385 -13.52 -17.20 -0.09
C ARG A 385 -12.46 -17.56 -1.13
N GLU A 386 -11.44 -16.73 -1.29
CA GLU A 386 -10.33 -16.98 -2.22
C GLU A 386 -9.49 -18.16 -1.74
N SER A 387 -9.14 -18.19 -0.45
CA SER A 387 -8.42 -19.32 0.14
C SER A 387 -9.22 -20.63 0.02
N ARG A 388 -10.54 -20.59 0.25
CA ARG A 388 -11.43 -21.77 0.16
C ARG A 388 -11.54 -22.29 -1.27
N ALA A 389 -11.72 -21.40 -2.25
CA ALA A 389 -11.75 -21.77 -3.66
C ALA A 389 -10.39 -22.33 -4.16
N ALA A 390 -9.28 -21.77 -3.69
CA ALA A 390 -7.95 -22.29 -3.97
C ALA A 390 -7.79 -23.73 -3.43
N MET A 391 -8.10 -23.97 -2.15
CA MET A 391 -8.06 -25.31 -1.55
C MET A 391 -8.96 -26.32 -2.29
N ALA A 392 -10.18 -25.90 -2.66
CA ALA A 392 -11.09 -26.74 -3.43
C ALA A 392 -10.55 -27.10 -4.82
N THR A 393 -9.86 -26.15 -5.47
CA THR A 393 -9.18 -26.39 -6.75
C THR A 393 -8.03 -27.39 -6.60
N LEU A 394 -7.23 -27.26 -5.54
CA LEU A 394 -6.13 -28.18 -5.25
C LEU A 394 -6.62 -29.60 -4.91
N ALA A 395 -7.75 -29.73 -4.22
CA ALA A 395 -8.37 -31.01 -3.90
C ALA A 395 -8.76 -31.84 -5.13
N ALA A 396 -8.95 -31.21 -6.28
CA ALA A 396 -9.24 -31.88 -7.55
C ALA A 396 -7.99 -32.25 -8.36
N ARG A 397 -6.78 -31.93 -7.87
CA ARG A 397 -5.52 -32.12 -8.60
C ARG A 397 -4.67 -33.25 -8.00
N PRO A 398 -4.31 -34.29 -8.77
CA PRO A 398 -3.55 -35.44 -8.27
C PRO A 398 -2.21 -35.09 -7.62
N GLU A 399 -1.56 -34.01 -8.06
CA GLU A 399 -0.27 -33.59 -7.50
C GLU A 399 -0.41 -32.89 -6.14
N TRP A 400 -1.61 -32.44 -5.75
CA TRP A 400 -1.87 -31.69 -4.50
C TRP A 400 -2.83 -32.40 -3.54
N ASN A 401 -3.75 -33.22 -4.04
CA ASN A 401 -4.84 -33.81 -3.24
C ASN A 401 -4.35 -34.73 -2.10
N GLU A 402 -3.12 -35.25 -2.19
CA GLU A 402 -2.52 -36.10 -1.16
C GLU A 402 -1.79 -35.31 -0.06
N ASP A 403 -1.56 -34.00 -0.24
CA ASP A 403 -0.88 -33.17 0.76
C ASP A 403 -1.72 -33.05 2.03
N ALA A 404 -1.07 -33.10 3.19
CA ALA A 404 -1.71 -33.21 4.51
C ALA A 404 -2.86 -32.21 4.73
N LEU A 405 -2.65 -30.93 4.40
CA LEU A 405 -3.66 -29.89 4.62
C LEU A 405 -4.78 -29.89 3.57
N VAL A 406 -4.50 -30.35 2.35
CA VAL A 406 -5.53 -30.48 1.30
C VAL A 406 -6.46 -31.65 1.65
N LYS A 407 -5.92 -32.80 2.08
CA LYS A 407 -6.70 -33.92 2.61
C LYS A 407 -7.58 -33.49 3.78
N ARG A 408 -6.98 -32.77 4.74
CA ARG A 408 -7.70 -32.24 5.90
C ARG A 408 -8.83 -31.32 5.47
N PHE A 409 -8.58 -30.37 4.58
CA PHE A 409 -9.61 -29.49 4.04
C PHE A 409 -10.78 -30.29 3.44
N VAL A 410 -10.50 -31.33 2.65
CA VAL A 410 -11.54 -32.18 2.04
C VAL A 410 -12.37 -32.92 3.08
N HIS A 411 -11.75 -33.43 4.15
CA HIS A 411 -12.43 -34.23 5.15
C HIS A 411 -13.17 -33.40 6.20
N GLU A 412 -12.57 -32.32 6.68
CA GLU A 412 -13.05 -31.57 7.84
C GLU A 412 -13.80 -30.29 7.45
N ILE A 413 -13.32 -29.54 6.45
CA ILE A 413 -13.78 -28.17 6.19
C ILE A 413 -14.79 -28.14 5.03
N ARG A 414 -14.44 -28.74 3.89
CA ARG A 414 -15.26 -28.74 2.67
C ARG A 414 -16.71 -29.20 2.88
N PRO A 415 -17.01 -30.22 3.70
CA PRO A 415 -18.40 -30.65 3.93
C PRO A 415 -19.30 -29.61 4.63
N GLN A 416 -18.70 -28.59 5.25
CA GLN A 416 -19.40 -27.52 5.97
C GLN A 416 -19.65 -26.28 5.09
N LEU A 417 -19.18 -26.28 3.84
CA LEU A 417 -19.23 -25.13 2.94
C LEU A 417 -20.25 -25.34 1.82
N ASP A 418 -20.80 -24.24 1.30
CA ASP A 418 -21.58 -24.28 0.06
C ASP A 418 -20.64 -24.54 -1.13
N ALA A 419 -20.93 -25.59 -1.90
CA ALA A 419 -20.14 -25.97 -3.06
C ALA A 419 -20.09 -24.88 -4.15
N THR A 420 -21.11 -24.02 -4.23
CA THR A 420 -21.16 -22.91 -5.19
C THR A 420 -20.15 -21.81 -4.85
N GLU A 421 -19.82 -21.62 -3.57
CA GLU A 421 -18.81 -20.66 -3.10
C GLU A 421 -17.36 -21.13 -3.33
N LEU A 422 -17.17 -22.39 -3.74
CA LEU A 422 -15.85 -22.99 -3.96
C LEU A 422 -15.35 -22.86 -5.40
N GLN A 423 -16.14 -22.28 -6.31
CA GLN A 423 -15.76 -22.08 -7.70
C GLN A 423 -14.70 -20.99 -7.82
N ILE A 424 -13.63 -21.26 -8.57
CA ILE A 424 -12.52 -20.32 -8.73
C ILE A 424 -12.80 -19.31 -9.85
N GLU A 425 -13.56 -19.71 -10.87
CA GLU A 425 -13.81 -18.92 -12.08
C GLU A 425 -14.41 -17.54 -11.81
N PRO A 426 -15.43 -17.38 -10.94
CA PRO A 426 -15.97 -16.05 -10.62
C PRO A 426 -14.95 -15.14 -9.95
N LEU A 427 -14.03 -15.70 -9.16
CA LEU A 427 -12.98 -14.94 -8.49
C LEU A 427 -11.91 -14.43 -9.46
N LEU A 428 -11.84 -15.00 -10.67
CA LEU A 428 -10.89 -14.62 -11.71
C LEU A 428 -11.44 -13.61 -12.71
N ALA A 429 -12.71 -13.23 -12.58
CA ALA A 429 -13.36 -12.24 -13.41
C ALA A 429 -12.85 -10.82 -13.09
N LEU A 430 -12.78 -9.99 -14.12
CA LEU A 430 -12.47 -8.56 -14.00
C LEU A 430 -13.73 -7.81 -13.60
N GLU A 431 -13.75 -7.18 -12.43
CA GLU A 431 -14.93 -6.47 -11.92
C GLU A 431 -14.54 -5.31 -11.00
N GLY A 432 -15.52 -4.44 -10.73
CA GLY A 432 -15.36 -3.31 -9.82
C GLY A 432 -14.96 -2.02 -10.52
N GLU A 433 -15.03 -0.94 -9.76
CA GLU A 433 -14.67 0.41 -10.22
C GLU A 433 -13.15 0.60 -10.19
N HIS A 434 -12.62 1.42 -11.10
CA HIS A 434 -11.20 1.73 -11.17
C HIS A 434 -10.94 3.12 -11.76
N ARG A 435 -9.75 3.67 -11.51
CA ARG A 435 -9.28 4.94 -12.09
C ARG A 435 -8.34 4.77 -13.30
N ILE A 436 -8.13 3.54 -13.78
CA ILE A 436 -7.25 3.27 -14.92
C ILE A 436 -7.72 4.10 -16.12
N PRO A 437 -6.84 4.91 -16.76
CA PRO A 437 -7.22 5.74 -17.90
C PRO A 437 -7.90 4.91 -19.01
N PRO A 438 -9.00 5.40 -19.62
CA PRO A 438 -9.78 4.61 -20.58
C PRO A 438 -8.95 4.01 -21.72
N ALA A 439 -8.01 4.77 -22.27
CA ALA A 439 -7.13 4.32 -23.35
C ALA A 439 -6.19 3.16 -22.94
N ILE A 440 -5.79 3.12 -21.66
CA ILE A 440 -5.00 2.03 -21.09
C ILE A 440 -5.91 0.83 -20.82
N TRP A 441 -7.08 1.07 -20.21
CA TRP A 441 -8.01 0.01 -19.82
C TRP A 441 -8.51 -0.83 -21.00
N GLU A 442 -8.82 -0.20 -22.14
CA GLU A 442 -9.29 -0.90 -23.34
C GLU A 442 -8.32 -2.02 -23.77
N ARG A 443 -7.01 -1.74 -23.70
CA ARG A 443 -5.95 -2.67 -24.08
C ARG A 443 -5.59 -3.62 -22.94
N LEU A 444 -5.58 -3.12 -21.70
CA LEU A 444 -5.25 -3.89 -20.50
C LEU A 444 -6.25 -5.01 -20.23
N ARG A 445 -7.55 -4.75 -20.44
CA ARG A 445 -8.62 -5.74 -20.22
C ARG A 445 -8.40 -6.99 -21.09
N ALA A 446 -7.98 -6.80 -22.34
CA ALA A 446 -7.65 -7.91 -23.23
C ALA A 446 -6.41 -8.68 -22.75
N ASN A 447 -5.39 -7.96 -22.26
CA ASN A 447 -4.18 -8.57 -21.70
C ASN A 447 -4.46 -9.45 -20.46
N PHE A 448 -5.33 -9.00 -19.56
CA PHE A 448 -5.71 -9.79 -18.37
C PHE A 448 -6.66 -10.95 -18.68
N ALA A 449 -7.40 -10.89 -19.79
CA ALA A 449 -8.31 -11.94 -20.23
C ALA A 449 -7.61 -13.05 -21.03
N ALA A 450 -6.55 -12.71 -21.77
CA ALA A 450 -5.56 -13.67 -22.27
C ALA A 450 -4.82 -14.32 -21.10
#